data_AF-R1HLM3-F1
#
_entry.id   AF-R1HLM3-F1
#
_cell.length_a   1.000
_cell.length_b   1.000
_cell.length_c   1.000
_cell.angle_alpha   90.00
_cell.angle_beta   90.00
_cell.angle_gamma   90.00
#
_symmetry.space_group_name_H-M   'P 1'
#
loop_
_entity.id
_entity.type
_entity.pdbx_description
1 polymer ?
#
loop_
_entity_poly.entity_id
_entity_poly.type
_entity_poly.pdbx_seq_one_letter_code
_entity_poly.pdbx_strand_id
1 'polypeptide(L)' 'MLFDPEAVTDTATFDDPRQAAAGITHVFVNGVAALDDGTPTGALAGHSLRNPRRAR' A
#
# COMPACT_ATOMS: atom_id res chain seq x y z
N MET A 1 7.50 2.25 -2.35
CA MET A 1 6.30 3.12 -2.43
C MET A 1 6.72 4.40 -3.12
N LEU A 2 5.87 4.94 -3.98
CA LEU A 2 5.99 6.25 -4.58
C LEU A 2 4.66 7.00 -4.39
N PHE A 3 4.75 8.26 -3.98
CA PHE A 3 3.61 9.14 -3.80
C PHE A 3 4.00 10.58 -4.19
N ASP A 4 3.01 11.39 -4.55
CA ASP A 4 3.16 12.82 -4.76
C ASP A 4 3.16 13.54 -3.39
N PRO A 5 4.26 14.20 -2.99
CA PRO A 5 4.36 14.85 -1.70
C PRO A 5 3.42 16.04 -1.52
N GLU A 6 2.94 16.67 -2.60
CA GLU A 6 2.00 17.79 -2.51
C GLU A 6 0.54 17.32 -2.43
N ALA A 7 0.25 16.11 -2.93
CA ALA A 7 -1.11 15.57 -3.00
C ALA A 7 -1.43 14.47 -1.97
N VAL A 8 -0.42 13.94 -1.26
CA VAL A 8 -0.62 12.82 -0.34
C VAL A 8 -1.46 13.22 0.88
N THR A 9 -2.63 12.60 1.03
CA THR A 9 -3.54 12.84 2.16
C THR A 9 -4.55 11.70 2.33
N ASP A 10 -5.02 11.48 3.55
CA ASP A 10 -6.17 10.63 3.82
C ASP A 10 -7.48 11.35 3.42
N THR A 11 -8.37 10.61 2.76
CA THR A 11 -9.67 11.13 2.28
C THR A 11 -10.84 10.51 3.04
N ALA A 12 -10.56 9.51 3.88
CA ALA A 12 -11.57 8.83 4.68
C ALA A 12 -12.13 9.76 5.75
N THR A 13 -13.45 9.75 5.90
CA THR A 13 -14.16 10.51 6.94
C THR A 13 -14.90 9.55 7.88
N PHE A 14 -15.51 10.07 8.94
CA PHE A 14 -16.36 9.23 9.81
C PHE A 14 -17.60 8.69 9.07
N ASP A 15 -18.21 9.52 8.22
CA ASP A 15 -19.41 9.15 7.46
C ASP A 15 -19.08 8.24 6.27
N ASP A 16 -17.91 8.43 5.67
CA ASP A 16 -17.40 7.60 4.58
C ASP A 16 -15.96 7.10 4.86
N PRO A 17 -15.82 5.99 5.60
CA PRO A 17 -14.53 5.55 6.12
C PRO A 17 -13.72 4.71 5.12
N ARG A 18 -14.26 4.35 3.95
CA ARG A 18 -13.63 3.43 2.99
C ARG A 18 -13.12 4.11 1.73
N GLN A 19 -12.86 5.41 1.80
CA GLN A 19 -12.27 6.17 0.70
C GLN A 19 -10.77 5.87 0.55
N ALA A 20 -10.30 5.85 -0.70
CA ALA A 20 -8.89 5.64 -1.01
C ALA A 20 -8.09 6.93 -0.77
N ALA A 21 -6.91 6.80 -0.14
CA ALA A 21 -6.00 7.92 0.05
C ALA A 21 -5.57 8.54 -1.29
N ALA A 22 -5.40 9.86 -1.31
CA ALA A 22 -4.92 10.58 -2.48
C ALA A 22 -3.38 10.58 -2.53
N GLY A 23 -2.83 10.82 -3.73
CA GLY A 23 -1.39 11.01 -3.95
C GLY A 23 -0.53 9.73 -3.98
N ILE A 24 -1.06 8.55 -3.66
CA ILE A 24 -0.31 7.29 -3.75
C ILE A 24 -0.36 6.75 -5.18
N THR A 25 0.78 6.77 -5.89
CA THR A 25 0.84 6.34 -7.30
C THR A 25 1.32 4.92 -7.45
N HIS A 26 2.36 4.49 -6.71
CA HIS A 26 2.91 3.13 -6.83
C HIS A 26 3.21 2.48 -5.49
N VAL A 27 2.84 1.21 -5.37
CA VAL A 27 3.15 0.36 -4.20
C VAL A 27 3.79 -0.92 -4.70
N PHE A 28 4.90 -1.29 -4.06
CA PHE A 28 5.61 -2.54 -4.35
C PHE A 28 5.65 -3.40 -3.09
N VAL A 29 5.40 -4.69 -3.26
CA VAL A 29 5.53 -5.71 -2.23
C VAL A 29 6.55 -6.73 -2.75
N ASN A 30 7.64 -6.93 -2.01
CA ASN A 30 8.72 -7.85 -2.39
C ASN A 30 9.23 -7.64 -3.85
N GLY A 31 9.30 -6.38 -4.28
CA GLY A 31 9.76 -6.00 -5.63
C GLY A 31 8.70 -6.08 -6.74
N VAL A 32 7.49 -6.57 -6.45
CA VAL A 32 6.38 -6.68 -7.41
C VAL A 32 5.39 -5.54 -7.19
N ALA A 33 4.96 -4.88 -8.27
CA ALA A 33 3.96 -3.81 -8.21
C ALA A 33 2.60 -4.37 -7.75
N ALA A 34 2.11 -3.89 -6.61
CA ALA A 34 0.79 -4.19 -6.06
C ALA A 34 -0.24 -3.08 -6.39
N LEU A 35 0.24 -1.84 -6.54
CA LEU A 35 -0.49 -0.70 -7.07
C LEU A 35 0.39 -0.05 -8.13
N ASP A 36 -0.16 0.17 -9.33
CA ASP A 36 0.52 0.78 -10.46
C ASP A 36 -0.34 1.91 -11.01
N ASP A 37 0.21 3.13 -11.05
CA ASP A 37 -0.49 4.37 -11.37
C ASP A 37 -1.88 4.51 -10.71
N GLY A 38 -1.94 4.28 -9.39
CA GLY A 38 -3.18 4.36 -8.61
C GLY A 38 -4.14 3.18 -8.78
N THR A 39 -3.81 2.19 -9.60
CA THR A 39 -4.66 1.02 -9.89
C THR A 39 -4.10 -0.25 -9.24
N PRO A 40 -4.90 -1.02 -8.48
CA PRO A 40 -4.47 -2.31 -7.95
C PRO A 40 -4.17 -3.30 -9.08
N THR A 41 -3.00 -3.95 -9.03
CA THR A 41 -2.56 -4.90 -10.07
C THR A 41 -3.12 -6.31 -9.88
N GLY A 42 -3.63 -6.61 -8.68
CA GLY A 42 -4.04 -7.97 -8.28
C GLY A 42 -2.88 -8.90 -7.90
N ALA A 43 -1.63 -8.44 -7.97
CA ALA A 43 -0.48 -9.25 -7.58
C ALA A 43 -0.44 -9.49 -6.05
N LEU A 44 -0.34 -10.76 -5.65
CA LEU A 44 -0.30 -11.17 -4.24
C LEU A 44 1.13 -11.60 -3.83
N ALA A 45 2.07 -10.66 -3.86
CA ALA A 45 3.49 -10.93 -3.58
C ALA A 45 3.85 -11.01 -2.08
N GLY A 46 2.86 -10.96 -1.18
CA GLY A 46 3.09 -10.99 0.27
C GLY A 46 3.48 -12.38 0.78
N HIS A 47 4.24 -12.42 1.88
CA HIS A 47 4.48 -13.64 2.65
C HIS A 47 4.47 -13.35 4.15
N SER A 48 4.22 -14.36 4.97
CA SER A 48 4.29 -14.23 6.42
C SER A 48 5.72 -13.86 6.85
N LEU A 49 5.85 -12.85 7.72
CA LEU A 49 7.10 -12.52 8.37
C LEU A 49 7.25 -13.38 9.63
N ARG A 50 8.39 -14.05 9.78
CA ARG A 50 8.73 -14.82 10.99
C ARG A 50 9.69 -14.03 11.84
N ASN A 51 9.41 -13.93 13.14
CA ASN A 51 10.36 -13.36 14.08
C ASN A 51 11.55 -14.32 14.23
N PRO A 52 12.76 -13.96 13.76
CA PRO A 52 13.91 -14.86 13.82
C PRO A 52 14.34 -15.16 15.26
N ARG A 53 13.97 -14.30 16.23
CA ARG A 53 14.28 -14.51 17.65
C ARG A 53 13.40 -15.54 18.35
N ARG A 54 12.30 -15.95 17.72
CA ARG A 54 11.33 -16.93 18.29
C ARG A 54 11.43 -18.30 17.62
N ALA A 55 12.27 -18.45 16.61
CA ALA A 55 12.49 -19.68 15.85
C ALA A 55 13.77 -20.43 16.29
N ARG A 56 14.40 -20.01 17.39
CA ARG A 56 15.50 -20.72 18.07
C ARG A 56 14.97 -21.39 19.31
#